data_AF-A0A382KHD5-F1
#
_entry.id   AF-A0A382KHD5-F1
#
_cell.length_a   1.000
_cell.length_b   1.000
_cell.length_c   1.000
_cell.angle_alpha   90.00
_cell.angle_beta   90.00
_cell.angle_gamma   90.00
#
_symmetry.space_group_name_H-M   'P 1'
#
loop_
_entity.id
_entity.type
_entity.pdbx_description
1 polymer ?
#
loop_
_entity_poly.entity_id
_entity_poly.type
_entity_poly.pdbx_seq_one_letter_code
_entity_poly.pdbx_strand_id
1 'polypeptide(L)'
;MKKTLIFTLLFMPVLTCFSEITGHWEFNGTLNATIGQNLEWAWEQGDASFDTTGNFGISDINGKPANVLKFTDSDDLSDFSGIEVAHGAELDEDDWLLHEYTIILDLLYPEDSTGAIRSIVSNEYFGQSKIMINESDKIGGVSFHGKISANTWHRVAIVVSHSNKTI
;
A
#
# COMPACT_ATOMS: atom_id res chain seq x y z
N MET A 1 12.61 -41.41 -53.55
CA MET A 1 11.82 -41.42 -52.30
C MET A 1 11.68 -39.97 -51.83
N LYS A 2 10.46 -39.41 -51.81
CA LYS A 2 10.23 -38.03 -51.33
C LYS A 2 10.15 -38.06 -49.81
N LYS A 3 11.03 -37.30 -49.12
CA LYS A 3 10.99 -37.13 -47.66
C LYS A 3 10.05 -35.97 -47.36
N THR A 4 8.93 -36.26 -46.71
CA THR A 4 8.01 -35.23 -46.20
C THR A 4 8.59 -34.64 -44.93
N LEU A 5 8.88 -33.34 -44.93
CA LEU A 5 9.19 -32.60 -43.71
C LEU A 5 7.88 -32.17 -43.04
N ILE A 6 7.74 -32.46 -41.75
CA ILE A 6 6.66 -31.94 -40.91
C ILE A 6 7.27 -30.83 -40.05
N PHE A 7 6.77 -29.61 -40.20
CA PHE A 7 7.08 -28.49 -39.31
C PHE A 7 5.99 -28.41 -38.25
N THR A 8 6.35 -28.58 -36.99
CA THR A 8 5.46 -28.35 -35.85
C THR A 8 5.65 -26.91 -35.37
N LEU A 9 4.60 -26.10 -35.49
CA LEU A 9 4.57 -24.74 -34.97
C LEU A 9 4.07 -24.77 -33.52
N LEU A 10 4.91 -24.35 -32.58
CA LEU A 10 4.60 -24.31 -31.14
C LEU A 10 4.15 -22.89 -30.78
N PHE A 11 2.86 -22.69 -30.55
CA PHE A 11 2.34 -21.45 -29.95
C PHE A 11 2.51 -21.55 -28.43
N MET A 12 3.46 -20.81 -27.87
CA MET A 12 3.50 -20.57 -26.42
C MET A 12 2.48 -19.47 -26.10
N PRO A 13 1.39 -19.76 -25.37
CA PRO A 13 0.53 -18.70 -24.85
C PRO A 13 1.36 -17.88 -23.85
N VAL A 14 1.47 -16.58 -24.09
CA VAL A 14 1.92 -15.64 -23.05
C VAL A 14 0.77 -15.58 -22.05
N LEU A 15 0.87 -16.35 -20.97
CA LEU A 15 -0.06 -16.27 -19.85
C LEU A 15 0.21 -14.94 -19.13
N THR A 16 -0.56 -13.91 -19.47
CA THR A 16 -0.64 -12.70 -18.65
C THR A 16 -1.51 -13.04 -17.44
N CYS A 17 -0.90 -13.21 -16.27
CA CYS A 17 -1.64 -13.22 -15.01
C CYS A 17 -1.94 -11.75 -14.67
N PHE A 18 -3.19 -11.34 -14.86
CA PHE A 18 -3.68 -10.10 -14.28
C PHE A 18 -4.29 -10.47 -12.93
N SER A 19 -3.72 -9.95 -11.85
CA SER A 19 -4.43 -9.91 -10.58
C SER A 19 -5.53 -8.86 -10.71
N GLU A 20 -6.74 -9.20 -10.27
CA GLU A 20 -7.83 -8.23 -10.19
C GLU A 20 -7.48 -7.15 -9.16
N ILE A 21 -7.90 -5.90 -9.42
CA ILE A 21 -7.83 -4.83 -8.44
C ILE A 21 -9.00 -5.05 -7.47
N THR A 22 -8.71 -5.51 -6.26
CA THR A 22 -9.72 -5.81 -5.25
C THR A 22 -10.10 -4.60 -4.39
N GLY A 23 -9.33 -3.51 -4.47
CA GLY A 23 -9.54 -2.29 -3.71
C GLY A 23 -8.95 -1.06 -4.40
N HIS A 24 -9.72 0.04 -4.41
CA HIS A 24 -9.27 1.32 -4.96
C HIS A 24 -9.99 2.49 -4.27
N TRP A 25 -9.20 3.46 -3.77
CA TRP A 25 -9.67 4.61 -3.01
C TRP A 25 -8.97 5.88 -3.47
N GLU A 26 -9.75 6.95 -3.62
CA GLU A 26 -9.30 8.25 -4.17
C GLU A 26 -9.47 9.41 -3.16
N PHE A 27 -9.88 9.10 -1.92
CA PHE A 27 -10.02 10.06 -0.81
C PHE A 27 -10.78 11.36 -1.14
N ASN A 28 -11.84 11.26 -1.95
CA ASN A 28 -12.73 12.36 -2.33
C ASN A 28 -13.65 12.79 -1.17
N GLY A 29 -13.08 13.16 -0.02
CA GLY A 29 -13.79 13.58 1.19
C GLY A 29 -14.30 12.43 2.07
N THR A 30 -14.03 11.18 1.70
CA THR A 30 -14.53 9.98 2.41
C THR A 30 -13.57 8.80 2.25
N LEU A 31 -13.76 7.77 3.08
CA LEU A 31 -13.12 6.45 2.97
C LEU A 31 -13.80 5.50 1.97
N ASN A 32 -14.72 6.02 1.14
CA ASN A 32 -15.49 5.19 0.22
C ASN A 32 -14.63 4.61 -0.90
N ALA A 33 -14.85 3.34 -1.19
CA ALA A 33 -14.22 2.65 -2.32
C ALA A 33 -14.78 3.16 -3.66
N THR A 34 -13.88 3.29 -4.63
CA THR A 34 -14.23 3.28 -6.06
C THR A 34 -14.33 1.84 -6.57
N ILE A 35 -13.48 0.93 -6.06
CA ILE A 35 -13.54 -0.51 -6.28
C ILE A 35 -13.35 -1.20 -4.93
N GLY A 36 -14.10 -2.27 -4.67
CA GLY A 36 -13.99 -3.05 -3.44
C GLY A 36 -14.86 -2.53 -2.29
N GLN A 37 -14.46 -2.84 -1.07
CA GLN A 37 -15.13 -2.41 0.16
C GLN A 37 -14.61 -1.03 0.61
N ASN A 38 -15.46 -0.28 1.30
CA ASN A 38 -15.04 0.97 1.93
C ASN A 38 -13.92 0.70 2.95
N LEU A 39 -13.01 1.65 3.12
CA LEU A 39 -12.08 1.61 4.25
C LEU A 39 -12.82 1.99 5.54
N GLU A 40 -12.30 1.52 6.65
CA GLU A 40 -12.81 1.86 7.98
C GLU A 40 -11.71 2.52 8.81
N TRP A 41 -12.08 3.38 9.75
CA TRP A 41 -11.13 3.86 10.74
C TRP A 41 -10.80 2.71 11.70
N ALA A 42 -9.52 2.47 11.99
CA ALA A 42 -9.13 1.42 12.94
C ALA A 42 -9.67 1.68 14.36
N TRP A 43 -9.89 2.96 14.69
CA TRP A 43 -10.55 3.37 15.92
C TRP A 43 -11.48 4.56 15.67
N GLU A 44 -10.93 5.77 15.68
CA GLU A 44 -11.65 7.00 15.32
C GLU A 44 -10.91 7.76 14.22
N GLN A 45 -11.61 8.70 13.60
CA GLN A 45 -11.00 9.61 12.63
C GLN A 45 -9.92 10.49 13.29
N GLY A 46 -10.12 10.87 14.56
CA GLY A 46 -9.25 11.82 15.26
C GLY A 46 -9.02 13.10 14.47
N ASP A 47 -7.76 13.54 14.41
CA ASP A 47 -7.33 14.72 13.67
C ASP A 47 -7.14 14.46 12.15
N ALA A 48 -7.48 13.26 11.67
CA ALA A 48 -7.41 12.96 10.25
C ALA A 48 -8.44 13.81 9.47
N SER A 49 -8.03 14.35 8.32
CA SER A 49 -8.87 15.23 7.51
C SER A 49 -8.65 15.00 6.02
N PHE A 50 -9.75 15.09 5.27
CA PHE A 50 -9.73 15.06 3.80
C PHE A 50 -9.75 16.47 3.26
N ASP A 51 -8.84 16.78 2.35
CA ASP A 51 -8.88 18.02 1.58
C ASP A 51 -7.97 17.91 0.35
N THR A 52 -7.89 18.99 -0.43
CA THR A 52 -6.98 19.11 -1.55
C THR A 52 -5.55 19.39 -1.11
N THR A 53 -4.58 18.97 -1.92
CA THR A 53 -3.15 19.34 -1.78
C THR A 53 -2.97 20.85 -1.58
N GLY A 54 -3.69 21.67 -2.36
CA GLY A 54 -3.65 23.12 -2.27
C GLY A 54 -4.14 23.67 -0.92
N ASN A 55 -5.25 23.16 -0.40
CA ASN A 55 -5.78 23.61 0.90
C ASN A 55 -4.87 23.19 2.06
N PHE A 56 -4.21 22.05 1.96
CA PHE A 56 -3.19 21.63 2.93
C PHE A 56 -1.84 22.33 2.76
N GLY A 57 -1.64 23.12 1.70
CA GLY A 57 -0.37 23.81 1.44
C GLY A 57 0.78 22.86 1.10
N ILE A 58 0.48 21.66 0.59
CA ILE A 58 1.48 20.67 0.16
C ILE A 58 1.60 20.66 -1.37
N SER A 59 2.68 20.10 -1.90
CA SER A 59 2.88 19.99 -3.34
C SER A 59 1.77 19.17 -4.00
N ASP A 60 1.43 19.52 -5.23
CA ASP A 60 0.51 18.74 -6.06
C ASP A 60 1.13 17.41 -6.52
N ILE A 61 0.29 16.40 -6.79
CA ILE A 61 0.73 15.11 -7.33
C ILE A 61 0.89 15.25 -8.84
N ASN A 62 2.11 15.08 -9.35
CA ASN A 62 2.44 15.26 -10.77
C ASN A 62 1.98 16.62 -11.34
N GLY A 63 2.02 17.68 -10.52
CA GLY A 63 1.62 19.03 -10.91
C GLY A 63 0.12 19.23 -11.07
N LYS A 64 -0.71 18.34 -10.53
CA LYS A 64 -2.17 18.47 -10.50
C LYS A 64 -2.69 18.42 -9.05
N PRO A 65 -3.65 19.30 -8.68
CA PRO A 65 -4.33 19.19 -7.40
C PRO A 65 -4.99 17.82 -7.24
N ALA A 66 -4.86 17.24 -6.06
CA ALA A 66 -5.44 15.95 -5.71
C ALA A 66 -6.14 16.03 -4.35
N ASN A 67 -7.21 15.25 -4.17
CA ASN A 67 -7.80 15.03 -2.86
C ASN A 67 -6.96 14.00 -2.12
N VAL A 68 -6.66 14.27 -0.85
CA VAL A 68 -5.79 13.43 -0.02
C VAL A 68 -6.36 13.33 1.38
N LEU A 69 -5.95 12.28 2.08
CA LEU A 69 -6.16 12.14 3.51
C LEU A 69 -4.88 12.55 4.25
N LYS A 70 -4.98 13.52 5.14
CA LYS A 70 -3.91 13.95 6.04
C LYS A 70 -4.21 13.49 7.45
N PHE A 71 -3.22 12.95 8.15
CA PHE A 71 -3.28 12.60 9.57
C PHE A 71 -1.94 12.90 10.24
N THR A 72 -1.95 13.07 11.55
CA THR A 72 -0.75 13.23 12.38
C THR A 72 -0.14 11.87 12.73
N ASP A 73 0.97 11.86 13.44
CA ASP A 73 1.40 10.62 14.09
C ASP A 73 0.32 10.10 15.04
N SER A 74 0.36 8.78 15.25
CA SER A 74 -0.52 8.06 16.16
C SER A 74 0.34 7.44 17.26
N ASP A 75 0.00 7.72 18.50
CA ASP A 75 0.51 7.07 19.70
C ASP A 75 -0.62 6.42 20.51
N ASP A 76 -0.30 5.82 21.66
CA ASP A 76 -1.27 5.14 22.53
C ASP A 76 -2.37 6.07 23.10
N LEU A 77 -2.25 7.39 22.93
CA LEU A 77 -3.19 8.40 23.40
C LEU A 77 -3.90 9.13 22.25
N SER A 78 -3.58 8.79 21.00
CA SER A 78 -4.10 9.46 19.82
C SER A 78 -5.46 8.89 19.41
N ASP A 79 -6.42 9.76 19.10
CA ASP A 79 -7.74 9.32 18.61
C ASP A 79 -7.64 8.62 17.24
N PHE A 80 -6.68 9.05 16.41
CA PHE A 80 -6.36 8.38 15.15
C PHE A 80 -5.38 7.21 15.39
N SER A 81 -5.72 6.02 14.94
CA SER A 81 -4.90 4.79 15.08
C SER A 81 -4.58 4.09 13.75
N GLY A 82 -5.08 4.60 12.63
CA GLY A 82 -4.89 4.01 11.31
C GLY A 82 -6.19 3.78 10.55
N ILE A 83 -6.05 3.09 9.42
CA ILE A 83 -7.14 2.79 8.49
C ILE A 83 -7.13 1.29 8.21
N GLU A 84 -8.29 0.66 8.35
CA GLU A 84 -8.48 -0.75 8.09
C GLU A 84 -8.89 -0.99 6.64
N VAL A 85 -8.26 -2.00 6.04
CA VAL A 85 -8.53 -2.44 4.68
C VAL A 85 -9.13 -3.84 4.75
N ALA A 86 -10.42 -3.96 4.42
CA ALA A 86 -11.05 -5.27 4.28
C ALA A 86 -10.48 -5.98 3.04
N HIS A 87 -9.68 -7.03 3.26
CA HIS A 87 -8.99 -7.73 2.16
C HIS A 87 -9.84 -8.80 1.48
N GLY A 88 -10.96 -9.21 2.08
CA GLY A 88 -11.94 -10.14 1.48
C GLY A 88 -11.40 -11.55 1.19
N ALA A 89 -10.21 -11.90 1.70
CA ALA A 89 -9.68 -13.25 1.58
C ALA A 89 -10.44 -14.18 2.53
N GLU A 90 -10.63 -15.43 2.09
CA GLU A 90 -11.14 -16.47 2.99
C GLU A 90 -10.19 -16.65 4.17
N LEU A 91 -10.76 -16.85 5.36
CA LEU A 91 -9.96 -17.15 6.54
C LEU A 91 -9.25 -18.49 6.32
N ASP A 92 -7.92 -18.50 6.42
CA ASP A 92 -7.19 -19.75 6.63
C ASP A 92 -7.41 -20.15 8.09
N GLU A 93 -7.95 -21.36 8.32
CA GLU A 93 -8.33 -21.82 9.66
C GLU A 93 -7.10 -21.98 10.58
N ASP A 94 -5.90 -22.05 10.00
CA ASP A 94 -4.63 -22.24 10.71
C ASP A 94 -3.79 -20.95 10.86
N ASP A 95 -4.10 -19.85 10.14
CA ASP A 95 -3.39 -18.56 10.24
C ASP A 95 -4.29 -17.36 9.85
N TRP A 96 -4.38 -16.34 10.70
CA TRP A 96 -5.18 -15.12 10.42
C TRP A 96 -4.44 -14.10 9.56
N LEU A 97 -3.29 -14.47 8.98
CA LEU A 97 -2.44 -13.55 8.23
C LEU A 97 -2.68 -13.64 6.72
N LEU A 98 -2.75 -12.47 6.06
CA LEU A 98 -2.81 -12.39 4.60
C LEU A 98 -1.43 -12.65 3.99
N HIS A 99 -1.31 -13.70 3.19
CA HIS A 99 -0.04 -14.23 2.72
C HIS A 99 0.42 -13.66 1.37
N GLU A 100 -0.51 -13.19 0.54
CA GLU A 100 -0.21 -12.66 -0.79
C GLU A 100 -1.04 -11.41 -1.05
N TYR A 101 -0.37 -10.27 -1.21
CA TYR A 101 -1.05 -9.02 -1.50
C TYR A 101 -0.12 -8.00 -2.15
N THR A 102 -0.74 -7.04 -2.84
CA THR A 102 -0.05 -5.85 -3.33
C THR A 102 -0.80 -4.61 -2.88
N ILE A 103 -0.08 -3.66 -2.28
CA ILE A 103 -0.61 -2.33 -1.95
C ILE A 103 0.19 -1.32 -2.77
N ILE A 104 -0.51 -0.43 -3.46
CA ILE A 104 0.08 0.72 -4.13
C ILE A 104 -0.52 1.97 -3.51
N LEU A 105 0.33 2.85 -2.97
CA LEU A 105 -0.11 4.10 -2.37
C LEU A 105 0.80 5.26 -2.75
N ASP A 106 0.22 6.46 -2.79
CA ASP A 106 0.97 7.71 -2.89
C ASP A 106 1.10 8.30 -1.48
N LEU A 107 2.33 8.57 -1.06
CA LEU A 107 2.64 9.12 0.27
C LEU A 107 3.48 10.39 0.18
N LEU A 108 3.28 11.26 1.15
CA LEU A 108 4.09 12.45 1.41
C LEU A 108 4.23 12.58 2.92
N TYR A 109 5.46 12.79 3.40
CA TYR A 109 5.75 13.09 4.80
C TYR A 109 6.36 14.49 4.93
N PRO A 110 6.05 15.24 6.00
CA PRO A 110 6.66 16.54 6.25
C PRO A 110 8.13 16.38 6.65
N GLU A 111 8.87 17.49 6.56
CA GLU A 111 10.29 17.54 6.94
C GLU A 111 10.54 17.12 8.38
N ASP A 112 9.63 17.48 9.30
CA ASP A 112 9.70 17.13 10.72
C ASP A 112 9.65 15.61 10.98
N SER A 113 9.14 14.82 10.02
CA SER A 113 9.14 13.37 10.15
C SER A 113 10.45 12.72 9.67
N THR A 114 11.38 13.48 9.08
CA THR A 114 12.67 12.94 8.56
C THR A 114 13.47 12.29 9.68
N GLY A 115 13.98 11.08 9.43
CA GLY A 115 14.77 10.35 10.42
C GLY A 115 13.96 9.72 11.57
N ALA A 116 12.63 9.83 11.57
CA ALA A 116 11.75 9.09 12.49
C ALA A 116 11.33 7.72 11.89
N ILE A 117 10.74 6.86 12.72
CA ILE A 117 10.06 5.65 12.23
C ILE A 117 8.65 6.04 11.77
N ARG A 118 8.22 5.53 10.61
CA ARG A 118 6.88 5.78 10.06
C ARG A 118 6.24 4.46 9.62
N SER A 119 5.16 4.08 10.30
CA SER A 119 4.39 2.87 9.98
C SER A 119 3.66 3.00 8.64
N ILE A 120 3.63 1.92 7.85
CA ILE A 120 2.88 1.87 6.57
C ILE A 120 1.85 0.74 6.58
N VAL A 121 2.26 -0.47 6.94
CA VAL A 121 1.37 -1.65 6.94
C VAL A 121 1.53 -2.43 8.24
N SER A 122 0.42 -2.71 8.91
CA SER A 122 0.33 -3.73 9.95
C SER A 122 -0.66 -4.81 9.51
N ASN A 123 -0.36 -6.05 9.84
CA ASN A 123 -1.27 -7.20 9.74
C ASN A 123 -1.62 -7.75 11.12
N GLU A 124 -1.21 -7.05 12.18
CA GLU A 124 -1.49 -7.39 13.57
C GLU A 124 -2.24 -6.21 14.20
N TYR A 125 -3.28 -6.53 14.97
CA TYR A 125 -4.12 -5.53 15.64
C TYR A 125 -3.35 -4.80 16.76
N PHE A 126 -2.47 -5.52 17.48
CA PHE A 126 -1.56 -4.96 18.48
C PHE A 126 -0.14 -5.41 18.20
N GLY A 127 0.59 -4.64 17.39
CA GLY A 127 1.95 -4.99 17.00
C GLY A 127 2.66 -3.86 16.28
N GLN A 128 3.98 -3.98 16.18
CA GLN A 128 4.76 -3.07 15.33
C GLN A 128 4.40 -3.31 13.87
N SER A 129 4.35 -2.22 13.09
CA SER A 129 4.18 -2.28 11.65
C SER A 129 5.23 -3.20 11.00
N LYS A 130 4.78 -4.10 10.12
CA LYS A 130 5.66 -5.02 9.39
C LYS A 130 6.41 -4.34 8.26
N ILE A 131 5.79 -3.33 7.65
CA ILE A 131 6.39 -2.51 6.59
C ILE A 131 6.38 -1.07 7.05
N MET A 132 7.56 -0.48 7.17
CA MET A 132 7.77 0.86 7.69
C MET A 132 8.84 1.62 6.90
N ILE A 133 8.95 2.91 7.17
CA ILE A 133 10.11 3.71 6.82
C ILE A 133 10.94 3.88 8.09
N ASN A 134 12.24 3.60 8.01
CA ASN A 134 13.15 3.66 9.16
C ASN A 134 13.80 5.05 9.35
N GLU A 135 14.61 5.18 10.39
CA GLU A 135 15.34 6.42 10.75
C GLU A 135 16.39 6.86 9.70
N SER A 136 16.66 6.03 8.69
CA SER A 136 17.49 6.40 7.53
C SER A 136 16.64 6.79 6.30
N ASP A 137 15.34 7.00 6.49
CA ASP A 137 14.33 7.30 5.48
C ASP A 137 14.21 6.25 4.38
N LYS A 138 14.53 4.99 4.70
CA LYS A 138 14.44 3.86 3.77
C LYS A 138 13.20 3.04 4.07
N ILE A 139 12.55 2.48 3.05
CA ILE A 139 11.35 1.67 3.20
C ILE A 139 11.69 0.18 3.26
N GLY A 140 10.99 -0.58 4.10
CA GLY A 140 11.20 -2.01 4.23
C GLY A 140 10.53 -2.64 5.45
N GLY A 141 10.80 -3.92 5.65
CA GLY A 141 10.43 -4.69 6.85
C GLY A 141 11.66 -5.28 7.52
N VAL A 142 12.19 -6.37 6.95
CA VAL A 142 13.46 -7.00 7.42
C VAL A 142 14.70 -6.31 6.86
N SER A 143 14.62 -5.85 5.60
CA SER A 143 15.69 -5.12 4.91
C SER A 143 15.12 -3.83 4.32
N PHE A 144 15.95 -2.79 4.28
CA PHE A 144 15.54 -1.43 3.97
C PHE A 144 16.27 -0.87 2.76
N HIS A 145 15.50 -0.35 1.81
CA HIS A 145 15.99 0.09 0.50
C HIS A 145 15.42 1.45 0.08
N GLY A 146 16.02 2.02 -0.97
CA GLY A 146 15.61 3.30 -1.52
C GLY A 146 15.79 4.46 -0.53
N LYS A 147 15.07 5.55 -0.80
CA LYS A 147 14.91 6.70 0.09
C LYS A 147 13.56 7.36 -0.18
N ILE A 148 12.79 7.62 0.88
CA ILE A 148 11.58 8.43 0.85
C ILE A 148 11.96 9.83 1.33
N SER A 149 11.91 10.81 0.43
CA SER A 149 12.28 12.19 0.75
C SER A 149 11.09 12.93 1.35
N ALA A 150 11.35 13.76 2.35
CA ALA A 150 10.33 14.66 2.88
C ALA A 150 9.83 15.66 1.83
N ASN A 151 8.62 16.18 2.04
CA ASN A 151 7.93 17.16 1.18
C ASN A 151 7.88 16.75 -0.31
N THR A 152 7.94 15.45 -0.57
CA THR A 152 7.96 14.88 -1.92
C THR A 152 6.97 13.74 -1.98
N TRP A 153 6.11 13.75 -3.01
CA TRP A 153 5.23 12.62 -3.29
C TRP A 153 6.03 11.42 -3.80
N HIS A 154 5.80 10.27 -3.18
CA HIS A 154 6.34 8.99 -3.62
C HIS A 154 5.20 8.01 -3.84
N ARG A 155 5.17 7.38 -5.01
CA ARG A 155 4.37 6.17 -5.22
C ARG A 155 5.15 4.97 -4.73
N VAL A 156 4.59 4.27 -3.75
CA VAL A 156 5.16 3.07 -3.18
C VAL A 156 4.30 1.88 -3.58
N ALA A 157 4.94 0.83 -4.11
CA ALA A 157 4.33 -0.46 -4.33
C ALA A 157 4.95 -1.48 -3.35
N ILE A 158 4.11 -2.05 -2.51
CA ILE A 158 4.46 -3.11 -1.55
C ILE A 158 3.88 -4.40 -2.12
N VAL A 159 4.74 -5.37 -2.39
CA VAL A 159 4.35 -6.70 -2.84
C VAL A 159 4.78 -7.68 -1.77
N VAL A 160 3.82 -8.38 -1.19
CA VAL A 160 4.05 -9.46 -0.23
C VAL A 160 3.66 -10.76 -0.89
N SER A 161 4.57 -11.72 -0.85
CA SER A 161 4.32 -13.10 -1.22
C SER A 161 4.97 -13.97 -0.17
N HIS A 162 4.13 -14.73 0.53
CA HIS A 162 4.57 -15.79 1.41
C HIS A 162 4.61 -17.10 0.61
N SER A 163 5.57 -17.20 -0.31
CA SER A 163 5.84 -18.49 -0.94
C SER A 163 6.62 -19.35 0.05
N ASN A 164 5.97 -20.36 0.62
CA ASN A 164 6.63 -21.40 1.43
C ASN A 164 7.53 -22.34 0.59
N LYS A 165 7.98 -21.86 -0.59
CA LYS A 165 8.87 -22.56 -1.51
C LYS A 165 9.95 -21.58 -1.91
N THR A 166 11.16 -21.89 -1.46
CA THR A 166 12.43 -21.38 -1.96
C THR A 166 12.33 -21.13 -3.46
N ILE A 167 12.53 -19.87 -3.87
CA ILE A 167 12.72 -19.47 -5.27
C ILE A 167 14.01 -20.10 -5.79
#